data_AF-A0A4U1MG50-F1
#
_entry.id   AF-A0A4U1MG50-F1
#
_cell.length_a   1.000
_cell.length_b   1.000
_cell.length_c   1.000
_cell.angle_alpha   90.00
_cell.angle_beta   90.00
_cell.angle_gamma   90.00
#
_symmetry.space_group_name_H-M   'P 1'
#
loop_
_entity.id
_entity.type
_entity.pdbx_description
1 polymer ?
#
loop_
_entity_poly.entity_id
_entity_poly.type
_entity_poly.pdbx_seq_one_letter_code
_entity_poly.pdbx_strand_id
1 'polypeptide(L)'
;MKNCKPRSEIIKEYELTPSSLDRWIGQFSKPVRSSEETERMKLRKKNPCLAVENDVLKQAALIHRTKVNVIHNNRHKYSVSAMCDILQLPRSPFYYEAKALDSNDDELEEVIQF
;
A
#
# COMPACT_ATOMS: atom_id res chain seq x y z
N MET A 1 12.71 -38.24 2.64
CA MET A 1 13.71 -39.13 2.03
C MET A 1 15.05 -38.42 2.04
N LYS A 2 15.97 -38.78 2.94
CA LYS A 2 17.36 -38.31 2.88
C LYS A 2 18.15 -39.38 2.14
N ASN A 3 18.45 -39.14 0.86
CA ASN A 3 19.49 -39.92 0.18
C ASN A 3 20.84 -39.43 0.71
N CYS A 4 21.33 -40.07 1.78
CA CYS A 4 22.64 -39.83 2.35
C CYS A 4 23.63 -40.85 1.77
N LYS A 5 23.91 -40.81 0.46
CA LYS A 5 25.11 -41.49 -0.05
C LYS A 5 26.32 -40.85 0.65
N PRO A 6 27.17 -41.62 1.35
CA PRO A 6 28.34 -41.08 2.02
C PRO A 6 29.28 -40.46 0.98
N ARG A 7 29.93 -39.36 1.37
CA ARG A 7 30.82 -38.57 0.51
C ARG A 7 31.87 -39.41 -0.21
N SER A 8 32.41 -40.43 0.47
CA SER A 8 33.38 -41.39 -0.07
C SER A 8 32.83 -42.28 -1.17
N GLU A 9 31.54 -42.62 -1.12
CA GLU A 9 30.88 -43.47 -2.11
C GLU A 9 30.62 -42.67 -3.40
N ILE A 10 30.23 -41.40 -3.27
CA ILE A 10 30.07 -40.47 -4.41
C ILE A 10 31.42 -40.24 -5.11
N ILE A 11 32.49 -40.08 -4.34
CA ILE A 11 33.86 -39.92 -4.87
C ILE A 11 34.29 -41.15 -5.67
N LYS A 12 33.97 -42.36 -5.19
CA LYS A 12 34.31 -43.62 -5.87
C LYS A 12 33.44 -43.89 -7.09
N GLU A 13 32.13 -43.72 -6.98
CA GLU A 13 31.15 -44.01 -8.04
C GLU A 13 31.39 -43.16 -9.30
N TYR A 14 31.86 -41.92 -9.11
CA TYR A 14 32.08 -40.96 -10.19
C TYR A 14 33.56 -40.64 -10.45
N GLU A 15 34.50 -41.38 -9.84
CA GLU A 15 35.95 -41.16 -9.93
C GLU A 15 36.36 -39.68 -9.74
N LEU A 16 35.69 -39.00 -8.80
CA LEU A 16 35.89 -37.57 -8.57
C LEU A 16 37.08 -37.32 -7.66
N THR A 17 37.77 -36.21 -7.87
CA THR A 17 38.71 -35.68 -6.86
C THR A 17 37.89 -35.07 -5.70
N PRO A 18 38.28 -35.26 -4.43
CA PRO A 18 37.56 -34.69 -3.28
C PRO A 18 37.31 -33.18 -3.40
N SER A 19 38.27 -32.45 -3.98
CA SER A 19 38.22 -31.02 -4.26
C SER A 19 37.19 -30.63 -5.33
N SER A 20 37.02 -31.45 -6.36
CA SER A 20 36.02 -31.24 -7.43
C SER A 20 34.60 -31.37 -6.85
N LEU A 21 34.39 -32.37 -5.98
CA LEU A 21 33.13 -32.54 -5.26
C LEU A 21 32.86 -31.36 -4.31
N ASP A 22 33.85 -30.91 -3.55
CA ASP A 22 33.71 -29.73 -2.67
C ASP A 22 33.33 -28.46 -3.43
N ARG A 23 33.99 -28.24 -4.57
CA ARG A 23 33.72 -27.07 -5.41
C ARG A 23 32.28 -27.09 -5.93
N TRP A 24 31.77 -28.25 -6.35
CA TRP A 24 30.39 -28.40 -6.78
C TRP A 24 29.40 -28.24 -5.63
N ILE A 25 29.67 -28.84 -4.47
CA ILE A 25 28.83 -28.63 -3.28
C ILE A 25 28.80 -27.14 -2.91
N GLY A 26 29.94 -26.44 -2.91
CA GLY A 26 29.99 -25.00 -2.63
C GLY A 26 29.24 -24.14 -3.66
N GLN A 27 29.24 -24.55 -4.93
CA GLN A 27 28.57 -23.83 -6.02
C GLN A 27 27.05 -24.02 -6.00
N PHE A 28 26.57 -25.22 -5.67
CA PHE A 28 25.15 -25.59 -5.76
C PHE A 28 24.44 -25.72 -4.41
N SER A 29 25.15 -25.63 -3.27
CA SER A 29 24.54 -25.57 -1.92
C SER A 29 23.95 -24.22 -1.58
N LYS A 30 24.36 -23.15 -2.29
CA LYS A 30 23.74 -21.84 -2.13
C LYS A 30 22.30 -21.96 -2.62
N PRO A 31 21.28 -21.64 -1.78
CA PRO A 31 19.91 -21.61 -2.26
C PRO A 31 19.84 -20.49 -3.32
N VAL A 32 19.82 -20.87 -4.60
CA VAL A 32 19.49 -19.97 -5.68
C VAL A 32 18.03 -19.60 -5.47
N ARG A 33 17.78 -18.47 -4.80
CA ARG A 33 16.42 -17.94 -4.70
C ARG A 33 15.98 -17.68 -6.14
N SER A 34 14.90 -18.34 -6.55
CA SER A 34 14.24 -18.02 -7.81
C SER A 34 13.92 -16.52 -7.84
N SER A 35 13.97 -15.88 -9.02
CA SER A 35 13.61 -14.47 -9.18
C SER A 35 12.27 -14.16 -8.50
N GLU A 36 11.29 -15.05 -8.69
CA GLU A 36 9.95 -14.96 -8.10
C GLU A 36 9.97 -14.96 -6.56
N GLU A 37 10.89 -15.69 -5.95
CA GLU A 37 10.98 -15.83 -4.51
C GLU A 37 11.57 -14.56 -3.86
N THR A 38 12.45 -13.88 -4.58
CA THR A 38 12.95 -12.56 -4.18
C THR A 38 11.86 -11.49 -4.32
N GLU A 39 11.04 -11.57 -5.37
CA GLU A 39 9.89 -10.69 -5.57
C GLU A 39 8.82 -10.91 -4.50
N ARG A 40 8.46 -12.17 -4.20
CA ARG A 40 7.56 -12.53 -3.10
C ARG A 40 8.05 -11.96 -1.76
N MET A 41 9.35 -12.01 -1.49
CA MET A 41 9.93 -11.44 -0.28
C MET A 41 9.83 -9.91 -0.25
N LYS A 42 10.11 -9.23 -1.37
CA LYS A 42 9.96 -7.77 -1.49
C LYS A 42 8.51 -7.34 -1.30
N LEU A 43 7.57 -8.04 -1.93
CA LEU A 43 6.14 -7.77 -1.82
C LEU A 43 5.64 -7.97 -0.39
N ARG A 44 6.04 -9.06 0.27
CA ARG A 44 5.71 -9.31 1.68
C ARG A 44 6.21 -8.23 2.64
N LYS A 45 7.33 -7.58 2.32
CA LYS A 45 7.84 -6.44 3.10
C LYS A 45 7.06 -5.14 2.83
N LYS A 46 6.60 -4.93 1.59
CA LYS A 46 5.86 -3.72 1.20
C LYS A 46 4.40 -3.72 1.65
N ASN A 47 3.76 -4.89 1.66
CA ASN A 47 2.33 -5.01 1.95
C ASN A 47 1.93 -4.45 3.34
N PRO A 48 2.69 -4.68 4.43
CA PRO A 48 2.40 -4.07 5.72
C PRO A 48 2.52 -2.55 5.72
N CYS A 49 3.55 -1.99 5.07
CA CYS A 49 3.71 -0.53 4.97
C CYS A 49 2.54 0.12 4.23
N LEU A 50 2.10 -0.50 3.12
CA LEU A 50 0.95 -0.03 2.35
C LEU A 50 -0.36 -0.13 3.15
N ALA A 51 -0.52 -1.16 3.98
CA ALA A 51 -1.69 -1.30 4.84
C ALA A 51 -1.77 -0.17 5.88
N VAL A 52 -0.63 0.17 6.52
CA VAL A 52 -0.54 1.30 7.46
C VAL A 52 -0.81 2.63 6.74
N GLU A 53 -0.21 2.84 5.58
CA GLU A 53 -0.46 4.04 4.76
C GLU A 53 -1.94 4.19 4.41
N ASN A 54 -2.59 3.11 3.98
CA ASN A 54 -4.01 3.12 3.65
C ASN A 54 -4.89 3.44 4.88
N ASP A 55 -4.55 2.90 6.06
CA ASP A 55 -5.27 3.18 7.30
C ASP A 55 -5.14 4.65 7.72
N VAL A 56 -3.93 5.20 7.68
CA VAL A 56 -3.68 6.64 7.96
C VAL A 56 -4.48 7.53 7.01
N LEU A 57 -4.49 7.19 5.71
CA LEU A 57 -5.25 7.96 4.71
C LEU A 57 -6.76 7.87 4.94
N LYS A 58 -7.30 6.70 5.32
CA LYS A 58 -8.72 6.54 5.68
C LYS A 58 -9.10 7.37 6.89
N GLN A 59 -8.26 7.37 7.94
CA GLN A 59 -8.48 8.19 9.12
C GLN A 59 -8.45 9.68 8.77
N ALA A 60 -7.49 10.12 7.96
CA ALA A 60 -7.40 11.50 7.50
C ALA A 60 -8.66 11.93 6.72
N ALA A 61 -9.17 11.08 5.83
CA ALA A 61 -10.39 11.33 5.08
C ALA A 61 -11.62 11.46 6.00
N LEU A 62 -11.75 10.59 7.02
CA LEU A 62 -12.85 10.65 7.98
C LEU A 62 -12.81 11.94 8.83
N ILE A 63 -11.63 12.32 9.31
CA ILE A 63 -11.43 13.58 10.05
C ILE A 63 -11.80 14.77 9.17
N HIS A 64 -11.32 14.79 7.93
CA HIS A 64 -11.63 15.86 6.97
C HIS A 64 -13.15 15.97 6.75
N ARG A 65 -13.83 14.87 6.48
CA ARG A 65 -15.29 14.82 6.32
C ARG A 65 -16.02 15.38 7.55
N THR A 66 -15.58 15.00 8.74
CA THR A 66 -16.19 15.48 9.99
C THR A 66 -16.04 16.99 10.15
N LYS A 67 -14.86 17.55 9.86
CA LYS A 67 -14.64 19.00 9.89
C LYS A 67 -15.52 19.75 8.89
N VAL A 68 -15.65 19.21 7.68
CA VAL A 68 -16.54 19.77 6.64
C VAL A 68 -18.00 19.76 7.10
N ASN A 69 -18.47 18.68 7.73
CA ASN A 69 -19.83 18.59 8.27
C ASN A 69 -20.10 19.62 9.36
N VAL A 70 -19.12 19.87 10.25
CA VAL A 70 -19.24 20.91 11.28
C VAL A 70 -19.48 22.28 10.66
N ILE A 71 -18.77 22.62 9.58
CA ILE A 71 -18.95 23.87 8.85
C ILE A 71 -20.36 23.95 8.26
N HIS A 72 -20.82 22.91 7.58
CA HIS A 72 -22.16 22.88 6.98
C HIS A 72 -23.26 23.07 8.01
N ASN A 73 -23.18 22.37 9.15
CA ASN A 73 -24.18 22.44 10.20
C ASN A 73 -24.22 23.81 10.90
N ASN A 74 -23.08 24.49 10.99
CA ASN A 74 -22.96 25.75 11.73
C ASN A 74 -22.89 27.00 10.83
N ARG A 75 -23.01 26.83 9.51
CA ARG A 75 -22.93 27.93 8.53
C ARG A 75 -23.96 29.04 8.74
N HIS A 76 -25.09 28.69 9.38
CA HIS A 76 -26.16 29.65 9.70
C HIS A 76 -25.78 30.59 10.84
N LYS A 77 -24.81 30.20 11.69
CA LYS A 77 -24.42 30.93 12.90
C LYS A 77 -23.05 31.58 12.77
N TYR A 78 -22.13 30.98 12.03
CA TYR A 78 -20.76 31.47 11.86
C TYR A 78 -20.40 31.59 10.38
N SER A 79 -19.49 32.52 10.07
CA SER A 79 -18.99 32.66 8.71
C SER A 79 -18.12 31.45 8.32
N VAL A 80 -18.31 30.96 7.09
CA VAL A 80 -17.54 29.84 6.54
C VAL A 80 -16.04 30.13 6.57
N SER A 81 -15.63 31.35 6.20
CA SER A 81 -14.23 31.79 6.26
C SER A 81 -13.59 31.59 7.64
N ALA A 82 -14.26 32.02 8.72
CA ALA A 82 -13.72 31.94 10.07
C ALA A 82 -13.61 30.49 10.56
N MET A 83 -14.61 29.66 10.26
CA MET A 83 -14.55 28.25 10.62
C MET A 83 -13.45 27.51 9.85
N CYS A 84 -13.24 27.82 8.57
CA CYS A 84 -12.15 27.24 7.78
C CYS A 84 -10.77 27.59 8.35
N ASP A 85 -10.56 28.82 8.83
CA ASP A 85 -9.30 29.22 9.48
C ASP A 85 -9.04 28.42 10.77
N ILE A 86 -10.07 28.29 11.62
CA ILE A 86 -9.96 27.57 12.90
C ILE A 86 -9.73 26.07 12.67
N LEU A 87 -10.46 25.47 11.73
CA LEU A 87 -10.38 24.04 11.44
C LEU A 87 -9.21 23.65 10.51
N GLN A 88 -8.45 24.65 10.04
CA GLN A 88 -7.35 24.51 9.09
C GLN A 88 -7.79 23.80 7.80
N LEU A 89 -8.88 24.30 7.21
CA LEU A 89 -9.41 23.81 5.95
C LEU A 89 -9.18 24.84 4.84
N PRO A 90 -8.86 24.39 3.61
CA PRO A 90 -8.86 25.27 2.46
C PRO A 90 -10.27 25.84 2.25
N ARG A 91 -10.35 27.12 1.90
CA ARG A 91 -11.63 27.78 1.62
C ARG A 91 -12.19 27.43 0.24
N SER A 92 -11.34 27.03 -0.71
CA SER A 92 -11.73 26.77 -2.09
C SER A 92 -12.92 25.82 -2.26
N PRO A 93 -13.06 24.70 -1.52
CA PRO A 93 -14.19 23.79 -1.73
C PRO A 93 -15.54 24.49 -1.52
N PHE A 94 -15.64 25.37 -0.52
CA PHE A 94 -16.90 26.00 -0.14
C PHE A 94 -17.34 27.15 -1.05
N TYR A 95 -16.42 27.81 -1.76
CA TYR A 95 -16.72 28.99 -2.57
C TYR A 95 -16.85 28.70 -4.07
N TYR A 96 -16.25 27.62 -4.56
CA TYR A 96 -16.45 27.17 -5.94
C TYR A 96 -17.72 26.32 -6.11
N GLU A 97 -18.10 25.51 -5.10
CA GLU A 97 -19.39 24.81 -5.09
C GLU A 97 -20.58 25.78 -5.08
N ALA A 98 -20.51 26.86 -4.30
CA ALA A 98 -21.57 27.88 -4.23
C ALA A 98 -21.85 28.54 -5.60
N LYS A 99 -20.82 28.72 -6.43
CA LYS A 99 -20.97 29.31 -7.77
C LYS A 99 -21.58 28.33 -8.78
N ALA A 100 -21.44 27.01 -8.57
CA ALA A 100 -22.02 25.99 -9.45
C ALA A 100 -23.53 25.79 -9.20
N LEU A 101 -23.98 25.97 -7.96
CA LEU A 101 -25.40 25.87 -7.56
C LEU A 101 -26.22 27.10 -8.02
N ASP A 102 -25.64 28.30 -8.03
CA ASP A 102 -26.31 29.49 -8.57
C ASP A 102 -26.51 29.43 -10.11
N SER A 103 -26.01 28.40 -10.80
CA SER A 103 -26.03 28.31 -12.28
C SER A 103 -26.73 27.07 -12.86
N ASN A 104 -26.99 25.99 -12.11
CA ASN A 104 -27.47 24.73 -12.68
C ASN A 104 -28.35 23.90 -11.71
N ASP A 105 -29.37 24.51 -11.11
CA ASP A 105 -30.27 23.81 -10.16
C ASP A 105 -31.27 22.82 -10.81
N ASP A 106 -31.27 22.61 -12.13
CA ASP A 106 -32.34 21.84 -12.81
C ASP A 106 -32.04 20.37 -13.19
N GLU A 107 -30.83 19.80 -13.06
CA GLU A 107 -30.55 18.55 -13.84
C GLU A 107 -29.69 17.41 -13.26
N LEU A 108 -29.43 17.29 -11.94
CA LEU A 108 -28.53 16.21 -11.44
C LEU A 108 -29.03 15.38 -10.25
N GLU A 109 -30.31 14.99 -10.21
CA GLU A 109 -30.79 13.98 -9.25
C GLU A 109 -30.70 12.51 -9.72
N GLU A 110 -30.27 12.19 -10.95
CA GLU A 110 -30.50 10.82 -11.49
C GLU A 110 -29.30 9.86 -11.59
N VAL A 111 -28.10 10.18 -11.10
CA VAL A 111 -26.95 9.27 -11.33
C VAL A 111 -26.06 9.04 -10.11
N ILE A 112 -26.58 8.36 -9.09
CA ILE A 112 -25.78 7.41 -8.30
C ILE A 112 -26.67 6.20 -7.94
N GLN A 113 -26.78 5.23 -8.85
CA GLN A 113 -27.14 3.85 -8.50
C GLN A 113 -25.88 3.10 -8.06
N PHE A 114 -26.00 2.43 -6.91
CA PHE A 114 -24.98 1.55 -6.34
C PHE A 114 -24.70 0.31 -7.20
#